data_AF-A0A3D0WUZ1-F1
#
_entry.id   AF-A0A3D0WUZ1-F1
#
_cell.length_a   1.000
_cell.length_b   1.000
_cell.length_c   1.000
_cell.angle_alpha   90.00
_cell.angle_beta   90.00
_cell.angle_gamma   90.00
#
_symmetry.space_group_name_H-M   'P 1'
#
loop_
_entity.id
_entity.type
_entity.pdbx_description
1 polymer ?
#
loop_
_entity_poly.entity_id
_entity_poly.type
_entity_poly.pdbx_seq_one_letter_code
_entity_poly.pdbx_strand_id
1 'polypeptide(L)' 'MRNLLLVIRYDGARYHGWQVQQNAVTVQQVFQDAL' A
#
# COMPACT_ATOMS: atom_id res chain seq x y z
N MET A 1 16.23 8.14 12.11
CA MET A 1 15.06 7.43 11.55
C MET A 1 14.47 6.52 12.62
N ARG A 2 13.15 6.46 12.75
CA ARG A 2 12.46 5.59 13.72
C ARG A 2 11.89 4.39 12.96
N ASN A 3 12.05 3.19 13.50
CA ASN A 3 11.45 1.98 12.96
C ASN A 3 10.08 1.77 13.61
N LEU A 4 9.02 1.81 12.82
CA LEU A 4 7.64 1.69 13.30
C LEU A 4 6.98 0.48 12.64
N LEU A 5 6.30 -0.34 13.44
CA LEU A 5 5.41 -1.40 12.95
C LEU A 5 4.00 -0.84 12.85
N LEU A 6 3.35 -1.04 11.71
CA LEU A 6 1.98 -0.61 11.45
C LEU A 6 1.10 -1.84 11.17
N VAL A 7 -0.13 -1.82 11.70
CA VAL A 7 -1.18 -2.79 11.36
C VAL A 7 -2.31 -2.01 10.72
N ILE A 8 -2.64 -2.33 9.47
CA ILE A 8 -3.64 -1.59 8.69
C ILE A 8 -4.66 -2.54 8.07
N ARG A 9 -5.87 -2.02 7.83
CA ARG A 9 -6.95 -2.67 7.08
C ARG A 9 -7.25 -1.85 5.84
N TYR A 10 -7.54 -2.52 4.74
CA TYR A 10 -7.98 -1.90 3.50
C TYR A 10 -9.06 -2.75 2.83
N ASP A 11 -9.91 -2.11 2.03
CA ASP A 11 -10.78 -2.79 1.08
C ASP A 11 -10.00 -3.06 -0.21
N GLY A 12 -9.85 -4.32 -0.58
CA GLY A 12 -9.06 -4.75 -1.75
C GLY A 12 -9.79 -4.60 -3.09
N ALA A 13 -11.08 -4.25 -3.12
CA ALA A 13 -11.89 -4.33 -4.34
C ALA A 13 -11.36 -3.48 -5.52
N ARG A 14 -10.60 -2.41 -5.25
CA ARG A 14 -10.04 -1.50 -6.27
C ARG A 14 -8.52 -1.57 -6.42
N TYR A 15 -7.89 -2.56 -5.80
CA TYR A 15 -6.44 -2.70 -5.78
C TYR A 15 -6.02 -4.07 -6.29
N HIS A 16 -4.91 -4.11 -7.01
CA HIS A 16 -4.35 -5.35 -7.53
C HIS A 16 -3.34 -5.95 -6.54
N GLY A 17 -3.79 -6.16 -5.31
CA GLY A 17 -2.97 -6.68 -4.22
C GLY A 17 -2.17 -5.62 -3.47
N TRP A 18 -1.23 -6.11 -2.66
CA TRP A 18 -0.43 -5.29 -1.74
C TRP A 18 0.76 -4.63 -2.43
N GLN A 19 1.60 -5.41 -3.11
CA GLN A 19 2.93 -5.02 -3.58
C GLN A 19 2.89 -4.07 -4.79
N VAL A 20 3.78 -3.07 -4.81
CA VAL A 20 3.96 -2.15 -5.97
C VAL A 20 4.28 -2.92 -7.26
N GLN A 21 3.61 -2.54 -8.35
CA GLN A 21 3.84 -3.09 -9.69
C GLN A 21 3.57 -2.02 -10.76
N GLN A 22 4.17 -2.20 -11.94
CA GLN A 22 4.23 -1.16 -12.97
C GLN A 22 2.86 -0.76 -13.56
N ASN A 23 1.90 -1.70 -13.65
CA ASN A 23 0.71 -1.53 -14.49
C ASN A 23 -0.62 -1.59 -13.73
N ALA A 24 -0.60 -1.45 -12.41
CA ALA A 24 -1.83 -1.46 -11.63
C ALA A 24 -1.67 -0.78 -10.28
N VAL A 25 -2.76 -0.20 -9.80
CA VAL A 25 -2.82 0.45 -8.48
C VAL A 25 -2.78 -0.60 -7.38
N THR A 26 -1.93 -0.37 -6.38
CA THR A 26 -1.70 -1.29 -5.25
C THR A 26 -1.69 -0.53 -3.93
N VAL A 27 -1.96 -1.23 -2.84
CA VAL A 27 -2.12 -0.59 -1.53
C VAL A 27 -0.80 -0.02 -1.03
N GLN A 28 0.32 -0.73 -1.24
CA GLN A 28 1.64 -0.25 -0.84
C GLN A 28 2.01 1.04 -1.57
N GLN A 29 1.70 1.17 -2.87
CA GLN A 29 1.98 2.39 -3.64
C GLN A 29 1.23 3.60 -3.04
N VAL A 30 -0.09 3.47 -2.84
CA VAL A 30 -0.91 4.57 -2.28
C VAL A 30 -0.46 4.92 -0.87
N PHE A 31 -0.08 3.93 -0.06
CA PHE A 31 0.41 4.17 1.29
C PHE A 31 1.77 4.90 1.28
N GLN A 32 2.70 4.51 0.40
CA GLN A 32 4.00 5.16 0.26
C GLN A 32 3.88 6.59 -0.27
N ASP A 33 2.99 6.84 -1.24
CA ASP A 33 2.79 8.17 -1.84
C ASP A 33 2.12 9.18 -0.89
N ALA A 34 1.45 8.70 0.16
CA ALA A 34 0.76 9.54 1.15
C ALA A 34 1.65 9.97 2.33
N LEU A 35 2.86 9.43 2.45
CA LEU A 35 3.84 9.74 3.50
C LEU A 35 4.73 10.92 3.11
#